data_AF-V8FRU9-F1
#
_entry.id   AF-V8FRU9-F1
#
_cell.length_a   1.000
_cell.length_b   1.000
_cell.length_c   1.000
_cell.angle_alpha   90.00
_cell.angle_beta   90.00
_cell.angle_gamma   90.00
#
_symmetry.space_group_name_H-M   'P 1'
#
loop_
_entity.id
_entity.type
_entity.pdbx_description
1 polymer ?
#
loop_
_entity_poly.entity_id
_entity_poly.type
_entity_poly.pdbx_seq_one_letter_code
_entity_poly.pdbx_strand_id
1 'polypeptide(L)'
;MATSQFNMSFDTKTREQFSKVLQLYGLTVPQAFKLFANQVIRTGKVPLSFDWADLEVKDNIAAVLKQNEQEKRQGKSTVYKNFDELMDNLKHE
;
A
#
# COMPACT_ATOMS: atom_id res chain seq x y z
N MET A 1 2.83 12.73 -31.97
CA MET A 1 2.74 12.29 -30.56
C MET A 1 2.58 13.53 -29.71
N ALA A 2 1.56 13.59 -28.85
CA ALA A 2 1.34 14.75 -27.98
C ALA A 2 2.23 14.61 -26.74
N THR A 3 3.25 15.46 -26.63
CA THR A 3 4.12 15.56 -25.45
C THR A 3 3.49 16.56 -24.49
N SER A 4 3.05 16.12 -23.31
CA SER A 4 2.55 17.00 -22.25
C SER A 4 3.68 17.29 -21.26
N GLN A 5 3.85 18.57 -20.91
CA GLN A 5 4.86 18.98 -19.93
C GLN A 5 4.30 18.84 -18.52
N PHE A 6 5.01 18.10 -17.67
CA PHE A 6 4.64 17.90 -16.27
C PHE A 6 5.60 18.69 -15.37
N ASN A 7 5.07 19.73 -14.71
CA ASN A 7 5.81 20.51 -13.74
C ASN A 7 5.52 19.99 -12.33
N MET A 8 6.57 19.64 -11.59
CA MET A 8 6.47 19.14 -10.22
C MET A 8 7.32 19.99 -9.30
N SER A 9 6.71 20.44 -8.21
CA SER A 9 7.37 21.20 -7.15
C SER A 9 7.74 20.27 -6.00
N PHE A 10 8.95 20.43 -5.49
CA PHE A 10 9.44 19.76 -4.31
C PHE A 10 9.99 20.81 -3.34
N ASP A 11 9.96 20.49 -2.05
CA ASP A 11 10.84 21.14 -1.10
C ASP A 11 12.32 20.92 -1.51
N THR A 12 13.16 21.94 -1.31
CA THR A 12 14.57 21.94 -1.74
C THR A 12 15.34 20.76 -1.15
N LYS A 13 15.18 20.51 0.16
CA LYS A 13 15.89 19.42 0.85
C LYS A 13 15.45 18.06 0.33
N THR A 14 14.14 17.88 0.12
CA THR A 14 13.56 16.65 -0.42
C THR A 14 14.09 16.36 -1.82
N ARG A 15 14.15 17.39 -2.69
CA ARG A 15 14.70 17.27 -4.04
C ARG A 15 16.17 16.86 -4.03
N GLU A 16 16.98 17.48 -3.18
CA GLU A 16 18.41 17.17 -3.06
C GLU A 16 18.64 15.74 -2.59
N GLN A 17 17.94 15.32 -1.53
CA GLN A 17 18.01 13.95 -1.01
C GLN A 17 17.57 12.93 -2.06
N PHE A 18 16.45 13.18 -2.73
CA PHE A 18 15.95 12.31 -3.79
C PHE A 18 16.93 12.22 -4.96
N SER A 19 17.45 13.36 -5.43
CA SER A 19 18.46 13.38 -6.50
C SER A 19 19.72 12.61 -6.13
N LYS A 20 20.19 12.71 -4.88
CA LYS A 20 21.38 11.99 -4.42
C LYS A 20 21.18 10.47 -4.48
N VAL A 21 19.99 9.99 -4.07
CA VAL A 21 19.66 8.55 -4.18
C VAL A 21 19.61 8.13 -5.64
N LEU A 22 18.95 8.89 -6.51
CA LEU A 22 18.83 8.54 -7.93
C LEU A 22 20.17 8.54 -8.68
N GLN A 23 21.10 9.42 -8.30
CA GLN A 23 22.45 9.44 -8.87
C GLN A 23 23.22 8.14 -8.61
N LEU A 24 22.98 7.45 -7.50
CA LEU A 24 23.57 6.14 -7.23
C LEU A 24 23.13 5.08 -8.26
N TYR A 25 21.94 5.26 -8.83
CA TYR A 25 21.39 4.42 -9.90
C TYR A 25 21.66 4.98 -11.30
N GLY A 26 22.42 6.08 -11.43
CA GLY A 26 22.66 6.75 -12.71
C GLY A 26 21.40 7.38 -13.32
N LEU A 27 20.37 7.66 -12.51
CA LEU A 27 19.09 8.18 -12.97
C LEU A 27 18.95 9.67 -12.66
N THR A 28 18.29 10.39 -13.58
CA THR A 28 17.77 11.74 -13.32
C THR A 28 16.36 11.68 -12.75
N VAL A 29 15.94 12.75 -12.08
CA VAL A 29 14.58 12.88 -11.51
C VAL A 29 13.47 12.60 -12.54
N PRO A 30 13.48 13.17 -13.76
CA PRO A 30 12.44 12.88 -14.75
C PRO A 30 12.44 11.42 -15.24
N GLN A 31 13.62 10.80 -15.35
CA GLN A 31 13.73 9.39 -15.75
C GLN A 31 13.16 8.47 -14.67
N ALA A 32 13.51 8.71 -13.41
CA ALA A 32 12.95 7.96 -12.28
C ALA A 32 11.43 8.12 -12.20
N PHE A 33 10.91 9.33 -12.43
CA PHE A 33 9.47 9.58 -12.45
C PHE A 33 8.76 8.83 -13.57
N LYS A 34 9.37 8.77 -14.76
CA LYS A 34 8.86 8.00 -15.89
C LYS A 34 8.81 6.49 -15.57
N LEU A 35 9.84 5.96 -14.91
CA LEU A 35 9.87 4.57 -14.47
C LEU A 35 8.80 4.29 -13.40
N PHE A 36 8.64 5.20 -12.43
CA PHE A 36 7.58 5.12 -11.44
C PHE A 36 6.20 5.09 -12.10
N ALA A 37 5.90 6.03 -13.00
CA ALA A 37 4.63 6.07 -13.72
C ALA A 37 4.39 4.78 -14.52
N ASN A 38 5.41 4.28 -15.23
CA ASN A 38 5.32 3.01 -15.96
C ASN A 38 5.03 1.83 -15.02
N GLN A 39 5.62 1.80 -13.83
CA GLN A 39 5.36 0.76 -12.85
C GLN A 39 3.91 0.82 -12.38
N VAL A 40 3.41 2.00 -12.02
CA VAL A 40 2.02 2.19 -11.58
C VAL A 40 1.03 1.76 -12.66
N ILE A 41 1.25 2.16 -13.91
CA ILE A 41 0.40 1.79 -15.05
C ILE A 41 0.38 0.27 -15.25
N ARG A 42 1.54 -0.39 -15.14
CA ARG A 42 1.65 -1.84 -15.39
C ARG A 42 1.07 -2.68 -14.25
N THR A 43 1.20 -2.25 -13.01
CA THR A 43 0.75 -3.04 -11.85
C THR A 43 -0.65 -2.67 -11.38
N GLY A 44 -1.16 -1.50 -11.78
CA GLY A 44 -2.39 -0.92 -11.22
C GLY A 44 -2.27 -0.55 -9.74
N LYS A 45 -1.04 -0.50 -9.20
CA LYS A 45 -0.77 -0.24 -7.77
C LYS A 45 0.38 0.74 -7.62
N VAL A 46 0.29 1.61 -6.61
CA VAL A 46 1.38 2.52 -6.26
C VAL A 46 2.45 1.74 -5.47
N PRO A 47 3.71 1.65 -5.93
CA PRO A 47 4.77 0.88 -5.27
C PRO A 47 5.33 1.63 -4.06
N LEU A 48 4.48 1.86 -3.06
CA LEU A 48 4.86 2.42 -1.77
C LEU A 48 4.86 1.28 -0.75
N SER A 49 6.01 1.06 -0.13
CA SER A 49 6.09 0.25 1.07
C SER A 49 6.00 1.16 2.28
N PHE A 50 5.02 0.92 3.16
CA PHE A 50 4.88 1.64 4.43
C PHE A 50 5.59 0.90 5.57
N ASP A 51 6.62 0.11 5.26
CA ASP A 51 7.39 -0.68 6.24
C ASP A 51 8.10 0.20 7.30
N TRP A 52 8.12 1.51 7.11
CA TRP A 52 8.62 2.49 8.06
C TRP A 52 7.57 2.98 9.07
N ALA A 53 6.27 2.72 8.84
CA ALA A 53 5.16 3.09 9.74
C ALA A 53 4.89 2.02 10.81
N ASP A 54 5.87 1.15 11.04
CA ASP A 54 5.69 -0.18 11.58
C ASP A 54 5.87 -0.29 13.10
N LEU A 55 5.27 0.64 13.86
CA LEU A 55 5.38 0.63 15.32
C LEU A 55 4.07 0.71 16.10
N GLU A 56 2.90 0.93 15.47
CA GLU A 56 1.63 0.99 16.23
C GLU A 56 0.49 0.12 15.65
N VAL A 57 0.47 -0.12 14.34
CA VAL A 57 -0.65 -0.83 13.70
C VAL A 57 -0.50 -2.36 13.85
N LYS A 58 0.73 -2.86 13.98
CA LYS A 58 0.98 -4.31 14.08
C LYS A 58 0.48 -4.95 15.37
N ASP A 59 0.52 -4.26 16.50
CA ASP A 59 0.08 -4.87 17.77
C ASP A 59 -1.43 -5.10 17.79
N ASN A 60 -2.21 -4.15 17.29
CA ASN A 60 -3.66 -4.28 17.20
C ASN A 60 -4.06 -5.38 16.20
N ILE A 61 -3.41 -5.45 15.03
CA ILE A 61 -3.70 -6.49 14.04
C ILE A 61 -3.24 -7.87 14.54
N ALA A 62 -2.08 -7.97 15.19
CA ALA A 62 -1.59 -9.24 15.75
C ALA A 62 -2.48 -9.74 16.89
N ALA A 63 -3.01 -8.84 17.74
CA ALA A 63 -3.96 -9.18 18.78
C ALA A 63 -5.28 -9.68 18.20
N VAL A 64 -5.82 -8.97 17.20
CA VAL A 64 -7.06 -9.36 16.50
C VAL A 64 -6.90 -10.69 15.77
N LEU A 65 -5.76 -10.95 15.12
CA LEU A 65 -5.49 -12.23 14.45
C LEU A 65 -5.40 -13.39 15.45
N LYS A 66 -4.71 -13.20 16.59
CA LYS A 66 -4.64 -14.22 17.65
C LYS A 66 -6.02 -14.51 18.26
N GLN A 67 -6.84 -13.48 18.47
CA GLN A 67 -8.20 -13.66 18.97
C GLN A 67 -9.06 -14.44 17.98
N ASN A 68 -9.03 -14.07 16.69
CA ASN A 68 -9.73 -14.81 15.64
C ASN A 68 -9.29 -16.28 15.55
N GLU A 69 -8.00 -16.57 15.70
CA GLU A 69 -7.50 -17.95 15.75
C GLU A 69 -8.02 -18.73 16.96
N GLN A 70 -8.11 -18.09 18.12
CA GLN A 70 -8.68 -18.69 19.33
C GLN A 70 -10.17 -18.93 19.19
N GLU A 71 -10.93 -17.98 18.64
CA GLU A 71 -12.37 -18.12 18.40
C GLU A 71 -12.66 -19.22 17.37
N LYS A 72 -11.81 -19.38 16.36
CA LYS A 72 -11.84 -20.54 15.44
C LYS A 72 -11.59 -21.87 16.17
N ARG A 73 -10.59 -21.95 17.05
CA ARG A 73 -10.29 -23.16 17.84
C ARG A 73 -11.39 -23.51 18.84
N GLN A 74 -12.08 -22.49 19.36
CA GLN A 74 -13.21 -22.64 20.28
C GLN A 74 -14.55 -22.92 19.56
N GLY A 75 -14.55 -23.00 18.21
CA GLY A 75 -15.77 -23.28 17.44
C GLY A 75 -16.78 -22.12 17.46
N LYS A 76 -16.37 -20.91 17.85
CA LYS A 76 -17.20 -19.69 17.84
C LYS A 76 -17.19 -18.98 16.49
N SER A 77 -16.45 -19.50 15.50
CA SER A 77 -16.44 -18.97 14.14
C SER A 77 -17.79 -19.23 13.48
N THR A 78 -18.45 -18.18 13.01
CA THR A 78 -19.61 -18.31 12.14
C THR A 78 -19.18 -18.89 10.79
N VAL A 79 -19.86 -19.94 10.35
CA VAL A 79 -19.67 -20.56 9.04
C VAL A 79 -20.91 -20.27 8.21
N TYR A 80 -20.75 -19.47 7.17
CA TYR A 80 -21.83 -19.11 6.26
C TYR A 80 -21.83 -20.07 5.08
N LYS A 81 -23.01 -20.48 4.63
CA LYS A 81 -23.16 -21.48 3.55
C LYS A 81 -22.92 -20.86 2.17
N ASN A 82 -23.13 -19.55 2.03
CA ASN A 82 -22.93 -18.83 0.78
C ASN A 82 -22.60 -17.35 1.03
N PHE A 83 -22.17 -16.69 -0.04
CA PHE A 83 -21.76 -15.29 -0.01
C PHE A 83 -22.92 -14.34 0.33
N ASP A 84 -24.15 -14.67 -0.07
CA ASP A 84 -25.33 -13.86 0.23
C ASP A 84 -25.66 -13.85 1.73
N GLU A 85 -25.58 -15.00 2.41
CA GLU A 85 -25.81 -15.12 3.86
C GLU A 85 -24.75 -14.35 4.67
N LEU A 86 -23.50 -14.32 4.19
CA LEU A 86 -22.43 -13.51 4.78
C LEU A 86 -22.71 -12.01 4.63
N MET A 87 -23.15 -11.58 3.44
CA MET A 87 -23.40 -10.16 3.15
C MET A 87 -24.66 -9.63 3.83
N ASP A 88 -25.67 -10.49 4.07
CA ASP A 88 -26.88 -10.14 4.81
C ASP A 88 -26.58 -9.91 6.30
N ASN A 89 -25.77 -10.79 6.91
CA ASN A 89 -25.34 -10.65 8.29
C ASN A 89 -24.51 -9.37 8.54
N LEU A 90 -23.59 -9.05 7.62
CA LEU A 90 -22.68 -7.90 7.73
C LEU A 90 -23.38 -6.55 7.50
N LYS A 91 -24.56 -6.55 6.87
CA LYS A 91 -25.43 -5.36 6.73
C LYS A 91 -26.35 -5.14 7.92
N HIS A 92 -26.41 -6.10 8.85
CA HIS A 92 -27.31 -6.09 10.00
C HIS A 92 -26.57 -5.98 11.34
N GLU A 93 -25.24 -5.80 11.29
CA GLU A 93 -24.37 -5.40 12.41
C GLU A 93 -24.19 -3.87 12.42
#